data_AF-A0A7L1SI04-F1
#
_entry.id   AF-A0A7L1SI04-F1
#
_cell.length_a   1.000
_cell.length_b   1.000
_cell.length_c   1.000
_cell.angle_alpha   90.00
_cell.angle_beta   90.00
_cell.angle_gamma   90.00
#
_symmetry.space_group_name_H-M   'P 1'
#
loop_
_entity.id
_entity.type
_entity.pdbx_description
1 polymer ?
#
loop_
_entity_poly.entity_id
_entity_poly.type
_entity_poly.pdbx_seq_one_letter_code
_entity_poly.pdbx_strand_id
1 'polypeptide(L)'
;LLRALSAARPPAELGALLWNLSQAPEGREALLERSGSVVRRMLALVRWPEAEMRRGVVGALRNCCFQHEIHEWLLGPEIDALPFLLLPLAGPEELPEEEMEQLPVDLQYLPAEHQREEEPGTRKMLLETLMLVLIGDEPEAGMENLLE
;
A
#
# COMPACT_ATOMS: atom_id res chain seq x y z
N LEU A 1 8.16 -3.52 18.70
CA LEU A 1 7.42 -3.29 17.45
C LEU A 1 5.91 -3.46 17.61
N LEU A 2 5.39 -4.65 17.91
CA LEU A 2 3.93 -4.90 18.00
C LEU A 2 3.18 -3.98 18.96
N ARG A 3 3.76 -3.63 20.11
CA ARG A 3 3.17 -2.63 21.04
C ARG A 3 3.07 -1.22 20.45
N ALA A 4 4.06 -0.81 19.66
CA ALA A 4 4.05 0.50 18.99
C ALA A 4 3.03 0.52 17.84
N LEU A 5 2.94 -0.57 17.08
CA LEU A 5 1.94 -0.73 16.02
C LEU A 5 0.51 -0.74 16.57
N SER A 6 0.27 -1.40 17.71
CA SER A 6 -1.07 -1.48 18.34
C SER A 6 -1.46 -0.23 19.13
N ALA A 7 -0.55 0.73 19.33
CA ALA A 7 -0.87 1.96 20.03
C ALA A 7 -1.83 2.83 19.21
N ALA A 8 -2.84 3.39 19.87
CA ALA A 8 -3.79 4.33 19.25
C ALA A 8 -3.06 5.53 18.61
N ARG A 9 -2.02 6.02 19.30
CA ARG A 9 -1.04 6.98 18.77
C ARG A 9 0.34 6.34 18.75
N PRO A 10 0.83 5.90 17.59
CA PRO A 10 2.16 5.32 17.49
C PRO A 10 3.25 6.38 17.76
N PRO A 11 4.46 5.97 18.19
CA PRO A 11 5.59 6.88 18.33
C PRO A 11 6.01 7.44 16.96
N ALA A 12 6.49 8.68 16.92
CA ALA A 12 6.82 9.39 15.68
C ALA A 12 7.88 8.65 14.85
N GLU A 13 8.78 7.92 15.51
CA GLU A 13 9.88 7.18 14.89
C GLU A 13 9.42 5.87 14.22
N LEU A 14 8.17 5.45 14.42
CA LEU A 14 7.69 4.16 13.92
C LEU A 14 7.80 4.06 12.40
N GLY A 15 7.46 5.11 11.65
CA GLY A 15 7.56 5.12 10.19
C GLY A 15 8.99 4.86 9.73
N ALA A 16 9.97 5.59 10.28
CA ALA A 16 11.38 5.41 9.94
C ALA A 16 11.91 4.02 10.35
N LEU A 17 11.48 3.51 11.51
CA LEU A 17 11.84 2.18 11.97
C LEU A 17 11.33 1.09 11.02
N LEU A 18 10.06 1.15 10.63
CA LEU A 18 9.46 0.20 9.69
C LEU A 18 10.16 0.22 8.34
N TRP A 19 10.44 1.42 7.82
CA TRP A 19 11.13 1.57 6.55
C TRP A 19 12.53 0.96 6.59
N ASN A 20 13.31 1.23 7.64
CA ASN A 20 14.65 0.64 7.79
C ASN A 20 14.60 -0.87 7.99
N LEU A 21 13.66 -1.37 8.81
CA LEU A 21 13.50 -2.80 9.06
C LEU A 21 13.22 -3.56 7.75
N SER A 22 12.29 -3.06 6.94
CA SER A 22 11.88 -3.69 5.67
C SER A 22 12.97 -3.77 4.59
N GLN A 23 14.11 -3.09 4.76
CA GLN A 23 15.23 -3.22 3.83
C GLN A 23 15.88 -4.61 3.91
N ALA A 24 15.87 -5.23 5.10
CA ALA A 24 16.36 -6.58 5.31
C ALA A 24 15.28 -7.63 4.98
N PRO A 25 15.61 -8.78 4.35
CA PRO A 25 14.67 -9.86 4.11
C PRO A 25 13.93 -10.34 5.37
N GLU A 26 14.65 -10.55 6.47
CA GLU A 26 14.11 -10.98 7.76
C GLU A 26 13.16 -9.94 8.36
N GLY A 27 13.43 -8.67 8.09
CA GLY A 27 12.56 -7.56 8.47
C GLY A 27 11.25 -7.57 7.70
N ARG A 28 11.30 -7.85 6.38
CA ARG A 28 10.07 -8.02 5.58
C ARG A 28 9.26 -9.22 6.06
N GLU A 29 9.90 -10.38 6.27
CA GLU A 29 9.22 -11.56 6.81
C GLU A 29 8.52 -11.29 8.15
N ALA A 30 9.17 -10.53 9.03
CA ALA A 30 8.57 -10.14 10.31
C ALA A 30 7.36 -9.18 10.16
N LEU A 31 7.37 -8.33 9.13
CA LEU A 31 6.26 -7.43 8.81
C LEU A 31 5.11 -8.16 8.09
N LEU A 32 5.44 -9.19 7.33
CA LEU A 32 4.54 -10.03 6.53
C LEU A 32 4.07 -11.27 7.31
N GLU A 33 3.93 -11.13 8.62
CA GLU A 33 3.50 -12.23 9.48
C GLU A 33 2.09 -12.73 9.08
N ARG A 34 1.87 -14.04 9.24
CA ARG A 34 0.74 -14.78 8.66
C ARG A 34 -0.64 -14.27 9.05
N SER A 35 -0.80 -13.63 10.22
CA SER A 35 -2.10 -13.10 10.62
C SER A 35 -2.47 -11.82 9.87
N GLY A 36 -1.50 -11.16 9.22
CA GLY A 36 -1.67 -9.91 8.48
C GLY A 36 -1.96 -8.70 9.36
N SER A 37 -1.87 -8.84 10.68
CA SER A 37 -2.19 -7.77 11.63
C SER A 37 -1.25 -6.57 11.46
N VAL A 38 0.03 -6.83 11.21
CA VAL A 38 1.04 -5.80 10.98
C VAL A 38 0.79 -5.09 9.65
N VAL A 39 0.57 -5.83 8.56
CA VAL A 39 0.27 -5.26 7.24
C VAL A 39 -0.99 -4.40 7.26
N ARG A 40 -2.10 -4.90 7.81
CA ARG A 40 -3.34 -4.11 7.93
C ARG A 40 -3.12 -2.84 8.75
N ARG A 41 -2.31 -2.92 9.81
CA ARG A 41 -1.96 -1.73 10.58
C ARG A 41 -1.13 -0.75 9.76
N MET A 42 -0.16 -1.22 8.97
CA MET A 42 0.59 -0.37 8.05
C MET A 42 -0.34 0.30 7.02
N LEU A 43 -1.24 -0.45 6.39
CA LEU A 43 -2.22 0.11 5.44
C LEU A 43 -3.08 1.21 6.07
N ALA A 44 -3.54 1.03 7.30
CA ALA A 44 -4.28 2.06 8.04
C ALA A 44 -3.44 3.33 8.32
N LEU A 45 -2.12 3.22 8.44
CA LEU A 45 -1.20 4.34 8.68
C LEU A 45 -0.78 5.08 7.40
N VAL A 46 -1.16 4.59 6.22
CA VAL A 46 -0.86 5.27 4.94
C VAL A 46 -1.53 6.66 4.88
N ARG A 47 -2.64 6.89 5.60
CA ARG A 47 -3.30 8.21 5.71
C ARG A 47 -3.06 8.90 7.05
N TRP A 48 -1.99 8.55 7.76
CA TRP A 48 -1.69 9.16 9.05
C TRP A 48 -1.42 10.68 8.90
N PRO A 49 -1.81 11.55 9.85
CA PRO A 49 -1.69 13.01 9.68
C PRO A 49 -0.24 13.49 9.45
N GLU A 50 0.73 12.88 10.13
CA GLU A 50 2.14 13.22 10.00
C GLU A 50 2.78 12.58 8.75
N ALA A 51 3.39 13.41 7.90
CA ALA A 51 3.97 13.02 6.62
C ALA A 51 5.14 12.02 6.77
N GLU A 52 5.92 12.13 7.84
CA GLU A 52 7.03 11.23 8.14
C GLU A 52 6.54 9.81 8.41
N MET A 53 5.41 9.66 9.09
CA MET A 53 4.78 8.36 9.31
C MET A 53 4.34 7.75 7.99
N ARG A 54 3.57 8.50 7.18
CA ARG A 54 3.10 8.03 5.87
C ARG A 54 4.25 7.61 4.97
N ARG A 55 5.27 8.46 4.84
CA ARG A 55 6.47 8.18 4.03
C ARG A 55 7.16 6.90 4.46
N GLY A 56 7.38 6.72 5.77
CA GLY A 56 8.04 5.52 6.30
C GLY A 56 7.22 4.25 6.11
N VAL A 57 5.91 4.32 6.33
CA VAL A 57 5.00 3.19 6.15
C VAL A 57 4.85 2.79 4.69
N VAL A 58 4.66 3.77 3.79
CA VAL A 58 4.60 3.52 2.34
C VAL A 58 5.94 2.95 1.84
N GLY A 59 7.07 3.49 2.30
CA GLY A 59 8.39 2.93 1.99
C GLY A 59 8.56 1.49 2.47
N ALA A 60 8.03 1.15 3.65
CA ALA A 60 8.04 -0.21 4.16
C ALA A 60 7.14 -1.17 3.35
N LEU A 61 5.93 -0.74 2.99
CA LEU A 61 5.01 -1.50 2.14
C LEU A 61 5.63 -1.77 0.77
N ARG A 62 6.19 -0.73 0.11
CA ARG A 62 6.92 -0.86 -1.15
C ARG A 62 8.04 -1.90 -1.06
N ASN A 63 8.84 -1.85 0.01
CA ASN A 63 9.92 -2.81 0.21
C ASN A 63 9.39 -4.24 0.39
N CYS A 64 8.27 -4.40 1.10
CA CYS A 64 7.61 -5.70 1.25
C CYS A 64 7.15 -6.28 -0.10
N CYS A 65 6.66 -5.44 -1.01
CA CYS A 65 6.22 -5.85 -2.34
C CYS A 65 7.34 -6.32 -3.29
N PHE A 66 8.62 -6.30 -2.89
CA PHE A 66 9.67 -7.02 -3.63
C PHE A 66 9.64 -8.54 -3.43
N GLN A 67 8.84 -9.06 -2.48
CA GLN A 67 8.52 -10.48 -2.40
C GLN A 67 7.27 -10.71 -3.25
N HIS A 68 7.38 -11.42 -4.37
CA HIS A 68 6.24 -11.58 -5.29
C HIS A 68 5.22 -12.59 -4.76
N GLU A 69 5.66 -13.52 -3.91
CA GLU A 69 4.82 -14.59 -3.34
C GLU A 69 3.71 -14.07 -2.42
N ILE A 70 3.78 -12.80 -2.00
CA ILE A 70 2.77 -12.17 -1.14
C ILE A 70 1.73 -11.37 -1.92
N HIS A 71 1.88 -11.15 -3.23
CA HIS A 71 1.01 -10.23 -3.98
C HIS A 71 -0.44 -10.70 -4.00
N GLU A 72 -0.66 -11.99 -4.29
CA GLU A 72 -2.00 -12.61 -4.23
C GLU A 72 -2.63 -12.45 -2.84
N TRP A 73 -1.85 -12.63 -1.77
CA TRP A 73 -2.32 -12.46 -0.40
C TRP A 73 -2.64 -10.99 -0.05
N LEU A 74 -1.84 -10.03 -0.54
CA LEU A 74 -2.07 -8.60 -0.33
C LEU A 74 -3.34 -8.11 -1.05
N LEU A 75 -3.60 -8.61 -2.25
CA LEU A 75 -4.77 -8.27 -3.06
C LEU A 75 -6.01 -9.10 -2.71
N GLY A 76 -5.81 -10.23 -2.03
CA GLY A 76 -6.88 -11.12 -1.57
C GLY A 76 -7.77 -10.48 -0.50
N PRO A 77 -8.97 -11.05 -0.27
CA PRO A 77 -10.00 -10.49 0.61
C PRO A 77 -9.56 -10.39 2.08
N GLU A 78 -8.52 -11.13 2.49
CA GLU A 78 -8.01 -11.08 3.86
C GLU A 78 -7.30 -9.76 4.17
N ILE A 79 -6.64 -9.15 3.19
CA ILE A 79 -5.86 -7.92 3.37
C ILE A 79 -6.51 -6.75 2.63
N ASP A 80 -7.00 -6.99 1.41
CA ASP A 80 -7.63 -6.01 0.52
C ASP A 80 -6.82 -4.69 0.48
N ALA A 81 -5.55 -4.79 0.12
CA ALA A 81 -4.62 -3.65 0.19
C ALA A 81 -4.93 -2.55 -0.82
N LEU A 82 -5.59 -2.89 -1.93
CA LEU A 82 -5.73 -2.03 -3.10
C LEU A 82 -6.44 -0.70 -2.78
N PRO A 83 -7.60 -0.67 -2.08
CA PRO A 83 -8.24 0.60 -1.70
C PRO A 83 -7.34 1.49 -0.84
N PHE A 84 -6.57 0.92 0.08
CA PHE A 84 -5.66 1.69 0.95
C PHE A 84 -4.50 2.32 0.20
N LEU A 85 -3.99 1.67 -0.85
CA LEU A 85 -2.91 2.18 -1.69
C LEU A 85 -3.41 3.21 -2.71
N LEU A 86 -4.63 3.06 -3.21
CA LEU A 86 -5.24 3.96 -4.20
C LEU A 86 -5.82 5.24 -3.57
N LEU A 87 -6.40 5.15 -2.38
CA LEU A 87 -7.11 6.28 -1.77
C LEU A 87 -6.24 7.53 -1.55
N PRO A 88 -4.96 7.45 -1.15
CA PRO A 88 -4.07 8.62 -1.09
C PRO A 88 -3.70 9.17 -2.48
N LEU A 89 -3.92 8.43 -3.57
CA LEU A 89 -3.72 8.88 -4.94
C LEU A 89 -5.00 9.46 -5.57
N ALA A 90 -6.16 9.17 -4.98
CA ALA A 90 -7.44 9.71 -5.38
C ALA A 90 -7.66 11.13 -4.83
N GLY A 91 -8.35 11.96 -5.61
CA GLY A 91 -8.75 13.31 -5.22
C GLY A 91 -10.27 13.48 -5.28
N PRO A 92 -10.78 14.69 -5.03
CA PRO A 92 -12.21 14.95 -4.94
C PRO A 92 -12.87 15.18 -6.31
N GLU A 93 -12.20 14.83 -7.41
CA GLU A 93 -12.75 15.02 -8.75
C GLU A 93 -13.96 14.11 -9.01
N GLU A 94 -14.98 14.68 -9.66
CA GLU A 94 -16.12 13.91 -10.15
C GLU A 94 -15.70 13.08 -11.36
N LEU A 95 -15.92 11.77 -11.28
CA LEU A 95 -15.76 10.84 -12.40
C LEU A 95 -17.15 10.53 -12.99
N PRO A 96 -17.22 10.12 -14.28
CA PRO A 96 -18.46 9.59 -14.86
C PRO A 96 -19.03 8.45 -14.01
N GLU A 97 -20.36 8.36 -13.93
CA GLU A 97 -21.05 7.34 -13.11
C GLU A 97 -20.61 5.91 -13.45
N GLU A 98 -20.46 5.60 -14.75
CA GLU A 98 -19.98 4.32 -15.24
C GLU A 98 -18.55 3.97 -14.76
N GLU A 99 -17.68 4.97 -14.58
CA GLU A 99 -16.33 4.77 -14.03
C GLU A 99 -16.38 4.63 -12.50
N MET A 100 -17.26 5.41 -11.85
CA MET A 100 -17.43 5.37 -10.40
C MET A 100 -17.93 3.99 -9.92
N GLU A 101 -18.88 3.39 -10.64
CA GLU A 101 -19.40 2.05 -10.32
C GLU A 101 -18.34 0.94 -10.39
N GLN A 102 -17.25 1.16 -11.13
CA GLN A 102 -16.14 0.20 -11.25
C GLN A 102 -15.12 0.33 -10.11
N LEU A 103 -15.12 1.44 -9.37
CA LEU A 103 -14.18 1.64 -8.28
C LEU A 103 -14.60 0.84 -7.03
N PRO A 104 -13.63 0.40 -6.20
CA PRO A 104 -13.90 -0.03 -4.84
C PRO A 104 -14.76 0.99 -4.08
N VAL A 105 -15.68 0.50 -3.23
CA VAL A 105 -16.64 1.33 -2.48
C VAL A 105 -15.96 2.47 -1.72
N ASP A 106 -14.78 2.21 -1.13
CA ASP A 106 -14.02 3.20 -0.37
C ASP A 106 -13.43 4.36 -1.21
N LEU A 107 -13.42 4.22 -2.55
CA LEU A 107 -12.94 5.22 -3.50
C LEU A 107 -14.09 5.98 -4.18
N GLN A 108 -15.34 5.56 -3.97
CA GLN A 108 -16.48 6.19 -4.60
C GLN A 108 -16.92 7.44 -3.86
N TYR A 109 -17.29 8.48 -4.63
CA TYR A 109 -17.89 9.73 -4.12
C TYR A 109 -17.14 10.32 -2.92
N LEU A 110 -15.83 10.51 -3.07
CA LEU A 110 -14.98 11.06 -2.02
C LEU A 110 -15.44 12.46 -1.62
N PRO A 111 -15.32 12.81 -0.32
CA PRO A 111 -15.75 14.11 0.16
C PRO A 111 -14.83 15.22 -0.37
N ALA A 112 -15.32 16.45 -0.48
CA ALA A 112 -14.58 17.57 -1.08
C ALA A 112 -13.29 17.91 -0.33
N GLU A 113 -13.23 17.63 0.98
CA GLU A 113 -12.03 17.78 1.81
C GLU A 113 -10.97 16.68 1.59
N HIS A 114 -11.32 15.56 0.94
CA HIS A 114 -10.36 14.51 0.64
C HIS A 114 -9.37 15.00 -0.41
N GLN A 115 -8.10 15.03 -0.06
CA GLN A 115 -7.03 15.43 -0.95
C GLN A 115 -6.06 14.27 -1.17
N ARG A 116 -5.44 14.29 -2.34
CA ARG A 116 -4.30 13.42 -2.65
C ARG A 116 -3.17 13.68 -1.65
N GLU A 117 -2.32 12.67 -1.49
CA GLU A 117 -1.06 12.79 -0.78
C GLU A 117 -0.26 13.98 -1.32
N GLU A 118 0.03 14.92 -0.44
CA GLU A 118 0.70 16.18 -0.76
C GLU A 118 2.14 15.94 -1.21
N GLU A 119 2.82 15.01 -0.54
CA GLU A 119 4.24 14.72 -0.75
C GLU A 119 4.47 13.97 -2.08
N PRO A 120 5.10 14.58 -3.11
CA PRO A 120 5.31 13.93 -4.40
C PRO A 120 6.15 12.65 -4.30
N GLY A 121 7.12 12.62 -3.38
CA GLY A 121 7.94 11.44 -3.13
C GLY A 121 7.12 10.25 -2.59
N THR A 122 6.15 10.52 -1.72
CA THR A 122 5.25 9.48 -1.19
C THR A 122 4.29 8.99 -2.27
N ARG A 123 3.73 9.89 -3.11
CA ARG A 123 2.94 9.50 -4.29
C ARG A 123 3.71 8.60 -5.24
N LYS A 124 4.97 8.93 -5.52
CA LYS A 124 5.84 8.08 -6.34
C LYS A 124 6.00 6.68 -5.74
N MET A 125 6.25 6.57 -4.43
CA MET A 125 6.37 5.26 -3.78
C MET A 125 5.07 4.45 -3.80
N LEU A 126 3.90 5.10 -3.66
CA LEU A 126 2.60 4.44 -3.80
C LEU A 126 2.43 3.88 -5.22
N LEU A 127 2.74 4.66 -6.26
CA LEU A 127 2.70 4.20 -7.65
C LEU A 127 3.67 3.05 -7.91
N GLU A 128 4.89 3.11 -7.37
CA GLU A 128 5.85 2.00 -7.46
C GLU A 128 5.34 0.74 -6.75
N THR A 129 4.68 0.89 -5.60
CA THR A 129 4.05 -0.22 -4.87
C THR A 129 2.93 -0.85 -5.68
N LEU A 130 2.08 -0.03 -6.31
CA LEU A 130 1.01 -0.50 -7.20
C LEU A 130 1.56 -1.21 -8.44
N MET A 131 2.61 -0.68 -9.06
CA MET A 131 3.27 -1.37 -10.18
C MET A 131 3.82 -2.72 -9.76
N LEU A 132 4.47 -2.82 -8.60
CA LEU A 132 5.00 -4.09 -8.11
C LEU A 132 3.89 -5.12 -7.89
N VAL A 133 2.79 -4.74 -7.22
CA VAL A 133 1.73 -5.68 -6.83
C VAL A 133 0.74 -6.01 -7.97
N LEU A 134 0.56 -5.12 -8.95
CA LEU A 134 -0.40 -5.32 -10.05
C LEU A 134 0.23 -5.82 -11.35
N ILE A 135 1.53 -5.59 -11.55
CA ILE A 135 2.26 -5.95 -12.78
C ILE A 135 3.28 -7.07 -12.51
N GLY A 136 3.63 -7.32 -11.24
CA GLY A 136 4.68 -8.25 -10.83
C GLY A 136 4.44 -9.74 -11.12
N ASP A 137 3.26 -10.11 -11.61
CA ASP A 137 3.05 -11.42 -12.20
C ASP A 137 3.76 -11.47 -13.56
N GLU A 138 4.87 -12.21 -13.63
CA GLU A 138 5.47 -12.63 -14.90
C GLU A 138 4.35 -13.12 -15.84
N PRO A 139 4.39 -12.79 -17.14
CA PRO A 139 3.44 -13.36 -18.09
C PRO A 139 3.48 -14.88 -17.97
N GLU A 140 2.30 -15.51 -17.84
CA GLU A 140 2.19 -16.97 -17.76
C GLU A 140 3.10 -17.60 -18.81
N ALA A 141 3.95 -18.54 -18.38
CA ALA A 141 4.86 -19.29 -19.27
C ALA A 141 4.04 -19.87 -20.44
N GLY A 142 4.08 -19.19 -21.59
CA GLY A 142 3.13 -19.39 -22.67
C GLY A 142 2.92 -18.17 -23.59
N MET A 143 3.23 -16.95 -23.14
CA MET A 143 3.17 -15.74 -23.99
C MET A 143 4.48 -15.42 -24.74
N GLU A 144 5.49 -16.29 -24.68
CA GLU A 144 6.77 -16.10 -25.41
C GLU A 144 6.59 -16.09 -26.94
N ASN A 145 5.51 -16.68 -27.47
CA ASN A 145 5.25 -16.79 -28.90
C ASN A 145 4.42 -15.64 -29.50
N LEU A 146 4.10 -14.59 -28.73
CA LEU A 146 3.28 -13.45 -29.21
C LEU A 146 4.10 -12.20 -29.53
N LEU A 147 5.43 -12.25 -29.38
CA LEU A 147 6.36 -11.18 -29.76
C LEU A 147 7.34 -11.58 -30.89
N GLU A 148 7.09 -12.70 -31.57
CA GLU A 148 7.72 -13.03 -32.86
C GLU A 148 6.81 -12.70 -34.05
#